data_AF-A0A5R8XYA7-F1
#
_entry.id   AF-A0A5R8XYA7-F1
#
_cell.length_a   1.000
_cell.length_b   1.000
_cell.length_c   1.000
_cell.angle_alpha   90.00
_cell.angle_beta   90.00
_cell.angle_gamma   90.00
#
_symmetry.space_group_name_H-M   'P 1'
#
loop_
_entity.id
_entity.type
_entity.pdbx_description
1 polymer ?
#
loop_
_entity_poly.entity_id
_entity_poly.type
_entity_poly.pdbx_seq_one_letter_code
_entity_poly.pdbx_strand_id
1 'polypeptide(L)'
;MQVLLINPNEFNQLVKKIDNLTFSVSKLVVTQEEKDKKFQKKELTIKEAIQYTGYSDSWFRVRLKDGSLNSRKEGAKIKMINKKELDNLINK
;
A
#
# COMPACT_ATOMS: atom_id res chain seq x y z
N MET A 1 42.97 -11.30 -27.12
CA MET A 1 42.05 -10.30 -26.54
C MET A 1 41.06 -9.91 -27.64
N GLN A 2 39.83 -10.45 -27.64
CA GLN A 2 38.81 -10.12 -28.65
C GLN A 2 38.04 -8.88 -28.17
N VAL A 3 38.10 -7.79 -28.94
CA VAL A 3 37.27 -6.61 -28.72
C VAL A 3 35.95 -6.85 -29.45
N LEU A 4 34.85 -7.04 -28.70
CA LEU A 4 33.51 -7.10 -29.27
C LEU A 4 33.17 -5.74 -29.87
N LEU A 5 33.25 -5.63 -31.20
CA LEU A 5 32.73 -4.52 -31.99
C LEU A 5 31.19 -4.65 -32.01
N ILE A 6 30.54 -4.11 -30.99
CA ILE A 6 29.08 -4.04 -30.95
C ILE A 6 28.65 -3.03 -32.02
N ASN A 7 27.75 -3.45 -32.92
CA ASN A 7 27.22 -2.59 -33.97
C ASN A 7 26.49 -1.39 -33.30
N PRO A 8 26.78 -0.13 -33.70
CA PRO A 8 26.19 1.05 -33.07
C PRO A 8 24.65 1.03 -33.01
N ASN A 9 24.01 0.36 -33.97
CA ASN A 9 22.56 0.19 -34.00
C ASN A 9 22.04 -0.77 -32.91
N GLU A 10 22.79 -1.83 -32.59
CA GLU A 10 22.46 -2.77 -31.52
C GLU A 10 22.66 -2.14 -30.15
N PHE A 11 23.74 -1.36 -29.99
CA PHE A 11 23.98 -0.58 -28.77
C PHE A 11 22.84 0.41 -28.50
N ASN A 12 22.39 1.16 -29.51
CA ASN A 12 21.27 2.09 -29.39
C ASN A 12 19.94 1.40 -29.02
N GLN A 13 19.69 0.19 -29.52
CA GLN A 13 18.52 -0.59 -29.11
C GLN A 13 18.61 -1.09 -27.67
N LEU A 14 19.81 -1.48 -27.23
CA LEU A 14 20.07 -1.92 -25.87
C LEU A 14 19.85 -0.77 -24.88
N VAL A 15 20.39 0.41 -25.16
CA VAL A 15 20.21 1.62 -24.34
C VAL A 15 18.73 1.98 -24.22
N LYS A 16 17.98 2.00 -25.34
CA LYS A 16 16.53 2.27 -25.31
C LYS A 16 15.74 1.23 -24.49
N LYS A 17 16.13 -0.04 -24.53
CA LYS A 17 15.51 -1.09 -23.69
C LYS A 17 15.82 -0.88 -22.21
N ILE A 18 17.04 -0.50 -21.88
CA ILE A 18 17.46 -0.18 -20.50
C ILE A 18 16.70 1.05 -19.99
N ASP A 19 16.58 2.11 -20.77
CA ASP A 19 15.84 3.32 -20.39
C ASP A 19 14.35 3.02 -20.12
N ASN A 20 13.71 2.21 -20.97
CA ASN A 20 12.34 1.74 -20.76
C ASN A 20 12.19 0.87 -19.50
N LEU A 21 13.19 0.04 -19.18
CA LEU A 21 13.20 -0.76 -17.95
C LEU A 21 13.34 0.14 -16.72
N THR A 22 14.29 1.07 -16.75
CA THR A 22 14.58 2.00 -15.65
C THR A 22 13.37 2.88 -15.34
N PHE A 23 12.67 3.39 -16.36
CA PHE A 23 11.43 4.15 -16.20
C PHE A 23 10.30 3.32 -15.59
N SER A 24 10.20 2.04 -15.98
CA SER A 24 9.19 1.11 -15.45
C SER A 24 9.46 0.73 -13.99
N VAL A 25 10.73 0.50 -13.62
CA VAL A 25 11.14 0.25 -12.24
C VAL A 25 10.89 1.48 -11.37
N SER A 26 11.21 2.69 -11.84
CA SER A 26 10.92 3.94 -11.13
C SER A 26 9.42 4.11 -10.86
N LYS A 27 8.55 3.81 -11.84
CA LYS A 27 7.08 3.84 -11.62
C LYS A 27 6.61 2.80 -10.60
N LEU A 28 7.19 1.60 -10.61
CA LEU A 28 6.87 0.55 -9.64
C LEU A 28 7.29 0.93 -8.21
N VAL A 29 8.47 1.53 -8.03
CA VAL A 29 8.95 1.99 -6.72
C VAL A 29 8.06 3.10 -6.16
N VAL A 30 7.65 4.06 -7.00
CA VAL A 30 6.73 5.14 -6.59
C VAL A 30 5.38 4.59 -6.11
N THR A 31 4.87 3.52 -6.73
CA THR A 31 3.59 2.91 -6.29
C THR A 31 3.67 2.16 -4.96
N GLN A 32 4.87 1.76 -4.51
CA GLN A 32 5.05 1.12 -3.21
C GLN A 32 5.23 2.17 -2.10
N GLU A 33 6.04 3.21 -2.33
CA GLU A 33 6.20 4.32 -1.38
C GLU A 33 4.90 5.10 -1.12
N GLU A 34 4.05 5.29 -2.14
CA GLU A 34 2.74 5.91 -1.95
C GLU A 34 1.81 5.03 -1.12
N LYS A 35 1.88 3.70 -1.25
CA LYS A 35 1.11 2.76 -0.42
C LYS A 35 1.60 2.77 1.03
N ASP A 36 2.90 2.85 1.26
CA ASP A 36 3.49 2.92 2.61
C ASP A 36 3.22 4.27 3.30
N LYS A 37 3.20 5.39 2.57
CA LYS A 37 2.80 6.70 3.14
C LYS A 37 1.31 6.80 3.45
N LYS A 38 0.44 6.13 2.68
CA LYS A 38 -1.02 6.21 2.86
C LYS A 38 -1.51 5.58 4.18
N PHE A 39 -0.73 4.66 4.76
CA PHE A 39 -1.09 3.93 5.99
C PHE A 39 -0.23 4.30 7.22
N GLN A 40 0.41 5.47 7.23
CA GLN A 40 0.99 6.06 8.45
C GLN A 40 -0.06 6.75 9.35
N LYS A 41 -1.35 6.73 8.97
CA LYS A 41 -2.40 7.23 9.85
C LYS A 41 -2.52 6.32 11.07
N LYS A 42 -2.44 6.93 12.26
CA LYS A 42 -2.71 6.25 13.55
C LYS A 42 -4.16 5.77 13.64
N GLU A 43 -5.06 6.42 12.92
CA GLU A 43 -6.49 6.12 12.88
C GLU A 43 -6.97 5.92 11.44
N LEU A 44 -7.83 4.92 11.23
CA LEU A 44 -8.40 4.53 9.95
C LEU A 44 -9.92 4.62 9.99
N THR A 45 -10.55 5.11 8.93
CA THR A 45 -12.00 4.93 8.77
C THR A 45 -12.34 3.44 8.60
N ILE A 46 -13.59 3.05 8.87
CA ILE A 46 -14.04 1.66 8.62
C ILE A 46 -13.75 1.23 7.17
N LYS A 47 -13.94 2.11 6.19
CA LYS A 47 -13.65 1.82 4.79
C LYS A 47 -12.16 1.57 4.53
N GLU A 48 -11.28 2.40 5.10
CA GLU A 48 -9.83 2.19 4.99
C GLU A 48 -9.40 0.90 5.72
N ALA A 49 -9.97 0.60 6.88
CA ALA A 49 -9.70 -0.62 7.62
C ALA A 49 -10.14 -1.88 6.86
N ILE A 50 -11.29 -1.84 6.16
CA ILE A 50 -11.73 -2.91 5.26
C ILE A 50 -10.73 -3.09 4.12
N GLN A 51 -10.28 -2.02 3.48
CA GLN A 51 -9.29 -2.11 2.40
C GLN A 51 -7.93 -2.63 2.89
N TYR A 52 -7.54 -2.28 4.12
CA TYR A 52 -6.28 -2.68 4.72
C TYR A 52 -6.26 -4.16 5.11
N THR A 53 -7.35 -4.64 5.71
CA THR A 53 -7.41 -5.98 6.34
C THR A 53 -8.08 -7.03 5.46
N GLY A 54 -8.90 -6.61 4.49
CA GLY A 54 -9.75 -7.49 3.69
C GLY A 54 -10.99 -8.02 4.42
N TYR A 55 -11.24 -7.65 5.68
CA TYR A 55 -12.43 -8.09 6.41
C TYR A 55 -13.70 -7.37 5.95
N SER A 56 -14.84 -8.04 6.09
CA SER A 56 -16.15 -7.49 5.72
C SER A 56 -16.66 -6.44 6.71
N ASP A 57 -17.56 -5.55 6.25
CA ASP A 57 -18.22 -4.55 7.11
C ASP A 57 -18.93 -5.20 8.32
N SER A 58 -19.52 -6.38 8.15
CA SER A 58 -20.14 -7.14 9.24
C SER A 58 -19.15 -7.52 10.32
N TRP A 59 -17.92 -7.91 9.97
CA TRP A 59 -16.87 -8.23 10.93
C TRP A 59 -16.59 -7.02 11.83
N PHE A 60 -16.40 -5.85 11.21
CA PHE A 60 -16.19 -4.60 11.96
C PHE A 60 -17.40 -4.23 12.83
N ARG A 61 -18.63 -4.38 12.33
CA ARG A 61 -19.84 -4.12 13.13
C ARG A 61 -19.92 -4.98 14.38
N VAL A 62 -19.60 -6.28 14.27
CA VAL A 62 -19.59 -7.18 15.42
C VAL A 62 -18.54 -6.73 16.44
N ARG A 63 -17.30 -6.47 16.01
CA ARG A 63 -16.20 -6.06 16.90
C ARG A 63 -16.40 -4.69 17.55
N LEU A 64 -17.06 -3.78 16.84
CA LEU A 64 -17.45 -2.48 17.39
C LEU A 64 -18.62 -2.60 18.38
N LYS A 65 -19.45 -3.63 18.25
CA LYS A 65 -20.62 -3.87 19.13
C LYS A 65 -20.23 -4.65 20.38
N ASP A 66 -19.33 -5.63 20.26
CA ASP A 66 -18.83 -6.45 21.37
C ASP A 66 -17.72 -5.75 22.18
N GLY A 67 -17.20 -4.61 21.69
CA GLY A 67 -16.17 -3.81 22.36
C GLY A 67 -14.74 -4.30 22.12
N SER A 68 -14.54 -5.32 21.28
CA SER A 68 -13.20 -5.81 20.92
C SER A 68 -12.39 -4.80 20.10
N LEU A 69 -13.06 -3.82 19.50
CA LEU A 69 -12.45 -2.74 18.73
C LEU A 69 -13.05 -1.41 19.15
N ASN A 70 -12.22 -0.44 19.51
CA ASN A 70 -12.70 0.90 19.83
C ASN A 70 -12.82 1.75 18.57
N SER A 71 -13.86 2.59 18.53
CA SER A 71 -13.97 3.63 17.51
C SER A 71 -14.17 5.00 18.14
N ARG A 72 -13.44 5.98 17.65
CA ARG A 72 -13.68 7.40 17.93
C ARG A 72 -14.65 7.96 16.89
N LYS A 73 -15.60 8.78 17.33
CA LYS A 73 -16.42 9.56 16.39
C LYS A 73 -15.66 10.83 16.03
N GLU A 74 -15.45 11.05 14.74
CA GLU A 74 -14.98 12.31 14.18
C GLU A 74 -16.15 13.00 13.48
N GLY A 75 -16.63 14.09 14.08
CA GLY A 75 -17.82 14.82 13.63
C GLY A 75 -19.12 14.01 13.73
N ALA A 76 -20.04 14.25 12.81
CA ALA A 76 -21.42 13.78 12.92
C ALA A 76 -21.58 12.25 12.72
N LYS A 77 -20.72 11.60 11.93
CA LYS A 77 -20.93 10.18 11.53
C LYS A 77 -19.67 9.36 11.22
N ILE A 78 -18.47 9.95 11.22
CA ILE A 78 -17.27 9.20 10.82
C ILE A 78 -16.74 8.43 12.03
N LYS A 79 -16.71 7.10 11.94
CA LYS A 79 -16.07 6.24 12.94
C LYS A 79 -14.63 5.97 12.51
N MET A 80 -13.70 6.49 13.30
CA MET A 80 -12.27 6.28 13.19
C MET A 80 -11.87 5.15 14.13
N ILE A 81 -11.07 4.20 13.65
CA ILE A 81 -10.56 3.04 14.38
C ILE A 81 -9.07 3.22 14.57
N ASN A 82 -8.55 2.93 15.76
CA ASN A 82 -7.11 2.95 15.99
C ASN A 82 -6.44 1.79 15.25
N LYS A 83 -5.50 2.10 14.35
CA LYS A 83 -4.80 1.09 13.55
C LYS A 83 -4.03 0.10 14.43
N LYS A 84 -3.38 0.57 15.50
CA LYS A 84 -2.59 -0.29 16.40
C LYS A 84 -3.46 -1.29 17.14
N GLU A 85 -4.64 -0.88 17.59
CA GLU A 85 -5.61 -1.80 18.22
C GLU A 85 -6.11 -2.83 17.21
N LEU A 86 -6.40 -2.41 15.98
CA LEU A 86 -6.79 -3.30 14.89
C LEU A 86 -5.69 -4.31 14.56
N ASP A 87 -4.44 -3.87 14.41
CA ASP A 87 -3.29 -4.74 14.14
C ASP A 87 -3.08 -5.75 15.26
N ASN A 88 -3.21 -5.32 16.52
CA ASN A 88 -3.13 -6.23 17.67
C ASN A 88 -4.27 -7.25 17.71
N LEU A 89 -5.47 -6.88 17.25
CA LEU A 89 -6.62 -7.77 17.24
C LEU A 89 -6.52 -8.85 16.15
N ILE A 90 -5.88 -8.52 15.02
CA ILE A 90 -5.76 -9.42 13.87
C ILE A 90 -4.54 -10.34 14.01
N ASN A 91 -3.45 -9.88 14.62
CA ASN A 91 -2.22 -10.65 14.82
C ASN A 91 -2.23 -11.52 16.09
N LYS A 92 -3.37 -11.66 16.76
CA LYS A 92 -3.53 -12.46 17.99
C LYS A 92 -3.91 -13.91 17.67
#